data_AF-A0A3D5YHV2-F1
#
_entry.id   AF-A0A3D5YHV2-F1
#
_cell.length_a   1.000
_cell.length_b   1.000
_cell.length_c   1.000
_cell.angle_alpha   90.00
_cell.angle_beta   90.00
_cell.angle_gamma   90.00
#
_symmetry.space_group_name_H-M   'P 1'
#
loop_
_entity.id
_entity.type
_entity.pdbx_description
1 polymer ?
#
loop_
_entity_poly.entity_id
_entity_poly.type
_entity_poly.pdbx_seq_one_letter_code
_entity_poly.pdbx_strand_id
1 'polypeptide(L)'
;MKIRAVEDGTVLKPKEPVMVVSGPAELAAIYEPVFLRAFFKSIVATDAYYLEQIIGQGRVAEFGKRATPNEDFHLDAVEANIVGGGLKLTSNDTAALVYPQTLSGGTTAHRYFSCYPTEDEAFVNAIESSDKIALLVDLIDSYKGIDKIVALKKKYRATGKVVGMRLDS
;
A
#
# COMPACT_ATOMS: atom_id res chain seq x y z
N MET A 1 -17.93 -31.28 -0.82
CA MET A 1 -18.59 -29.95 -0.88
C MET A 1 -18.38 -29.40 -2.29
N LYS A 2 -19.37 -28.72 -2.87
CA LYS A 2 -19.29 -28.08 -4.19
C LYS A 2 -19.52 -26.59 -4.00
N ILE A 3 -18.65 -25.77 -4.59
CA ILE A 3 -18.75 -24.31 -4.54
C ILE A 3 -18.90 -23.80 -5.97
N ARG A 4 -19.86 -22.88 -6.18
CA ARG A 4 -19.98 -22.07 -7.39
C ARG A 4 -19.93 -20.62 -6.95
N ALA A 5 -19.04 -19.82 -7.51
CA ALA A 5 -18.93 -18.40 -7.22
C ALA A 5 -18.78 -17.62 -8.53
N VAL A 6 -19.04 -16.33 -8.46
CA VAL A 6 -18.66 -15.40 -9.53
C VAL A 6 -17.14 -15.31 -9.65
N GLU A 7 -16.64 -14.90 -10.81
CA GLU A 7 -15.22 -14.66 -11.04
C GLU A 7 -14.77 -13.37 -10.33
N ASP A 8 -13.50 -13.32 -9.91
CA ASP A 8 -12.92 -12.11 -9.33
C ASP A 8 -13.00 -10.93 -10.32
N GLY A 9 -13.29 -9.74 -9.80
CA GLY A 9 -13.54 -8.55 -10.63
C GLY A 9 -14.98 -8.42 -11.15
N THR A 10 -15.86 -9.41 -10.91
CA THR A 10 -17.29 -9.28 -11.22
C THR A 10 -17.94 -8.20 -10.34
N VAL A 11 -18.65 -7.26 -10.97
CA VAL A 11 -19.44 -6.25 -10.24
C VAL A 11 -20.63 -6.92 -9.56
N LEU A 12 -20.70 -6.79 -8.23
CA LEU A 12 -21.76 -7.38 -7.42
C LEU A 12 -22.90 -6.39 -7.21
N LYS A 13 -24.14 -6.89 -7.23
CA LYS A 13 -25.32 -6.09 -6.86
C LYS A 13 -25.93 -6.59 -5.56
N PRO A 14 -26.58 -5.71 -4.79
CA PRO A 14 -27.30 -6.12 -3.60
C PRO A 14 -28.35 -7.20 -3.91
N LYS A 15 -28.46 -8.20 -3.02
CA LYS A 15 -29.43 -9.30 -3.08
C LYS A 15 -29.25 -10.29 -4.24
N GLU A 16 -28.13 -10.24 -4.96
CA GLU A 16 -27.76 -11.29 -5.92
C GLU A 16 -26.82 -12.33 -5.27
N PRO A 17 -26.98 -13.63 -5.57
CA PRO A 17 -26.12 -14.66 -5.02
C PRO A 17 -24.70 -14.58 -5.62
N VAL A 18 -23.70 -14.38 -4.76
CA VAL A 18 -22.28 -14.28 -5.14
C VAL A 18 -21.59 -15.64 -5.08
N MET A 19 -21.94 -16.45 -4.08
CA MET A 19 -21.39 -17.78 -3.83
C MET A 19 -22.52 -18.72 -3.45
N VAL A 20 -22.51 -19.92 -4.03
CA VAL A 20 -23.43 -21.01 -3.72
C VAL A 20 -22.62 -22.22 -3.29
N VAL A 21 -22.81 -22.64 -2.04
CA VAL A 21 -22.16 -23.80 -1.44
C VAL A 21 -23.18 -24.94 -1.32
N SER A 22 -22.80 -26.14 -1.75
CA SER A 22 -23.63 -27.34 -1.69
C SER A 22 -22.87 -28.51 -1.06
N GLY A 23 -23.49 -29.17 -0.07
CA GLY A 23 -22.87 -30.28 0.65
C GLY A 23 -23.62 -30.61 1.93
N PRO A 24 -23.04 -31.44 2.81
CA PRO A 24 -23.61 -31.72 4.13
C PRO A 24 -23.83 -30.42 4.92
N ALA A 25 -25.02 -30.28 5.52
CA ALA A 25 -25.46 -29.05 6.17
C ALA A 25 -24.48 -28.58 7.26
N GLU A 26 -24.03 -29.49 8.13
CA GLU A 26 -23.10 -29.18 9.22
C GLU A 26 -21.76 -28.66 8.73
N LEU A 27 -21.24 -29.21 7.62
CA LEU A 27 -20.00 -28.71 7.04
C LEU A 27 -20.21 -27.31 6.44
N ALA A 28 -21.31 -27.09 5.73
CA ALA A 28 -21.61 -25.77 5.19
C ALA A 28 -21.74 -24.70 6.29
N ALA A 29 -22.37 -25.05 7.43
CA ALA A 29 -22.52 -24.16 8.58
C ALA A 29 -21.18 -23.86 9.27
N ILE A 30 -20.34 -24.87 9.50
CA ILE A 30 -19.02 -24.69 10.14
C ILE A 30 -18.10 -23.79 9.29
N TYR A 31 -18.17 -23.90 7.97
CA TYR A 31 -17.34 -23.11 7.06
C TYR A 31 -17.95 -21.76 6.65
N GLU A 32 -19.21 -21.47 7.02
CA GLU A 32 -19.87 -20.20 6.72
C GLU A 32 -19.01 -18.97 7.08
N PRO A 33 -18.37 -18.89 8.27
CA PRO A 33 -17.55 -17.73 8.61
C PRO A 33 -16.35 -17.55 7.68
N VAL A 34 -15.80 -18.63 7.13
CA VAL A 34 -14.67 -18.58 6.17
C VAL A 34 -15.15 -17.99 4.85
N PHE A 35 -16.32 -18.41 4.36
CA PHE A 35 -16.91 -17.86 3.14
C PHE A 35 -17.28 -16.38 3.31
N LEU A 36 -17.80 -15.99 4.48
CA LEU A 36 -18.13 -14.59 4.76
C LEU A 36 -16.88 -13.70 4.82
N ARG A 37 -15.74 -14.21 5.31
CA ARG A 37 -14.47 -13.45 5.33
C ARG A 37 -13.95 -13.12 3.93
N ALA A 38 -14.27 -13.93 2.91
CA ALA A 38 -13.86 -13.64 1.54
C ALA A 38 -14.37 -12.27 1.02
N PHE A 39 -15.48 -11.77 1.56
CA PHE A 39 -16.03 -10.45 1.20
C PHE A 39 -15.19 -9.27 1.68
N PHE A 40 -14.21 -9.47 2.57
CA PHE A 40 -13.22 -8.45 2.91
C PHE A 40 -12.55 -7.89 1.64
N LYS A 41 -12.11 -8.79 0.74
CA LYS A 41 -11.48 -8.40 -0.54
C LYS A 41 -12.42 -7.60 -1.42
N SER A 42 -13.72 -7.91 -1.43
CA SER A 42 -14.71 -7.15 -2.22
C SER A 42 -14.86 -5.70 -1.74
N ILE A 43 -14.84 -5.48 -0.43
CA ILE A 43 -14.91 -4.12 0.15
C ILE A 43 -13.65 -3.34 -0.25
N VAL A 44 -12.47 -3.90 -0.03
CA VAL A 44 -11.19 -3.26 -0.35
C VAL A 44 -11.08 -2.97 -1.85
N ALA A 45 -11.46 -3.91 -2.72
CA ALA A 45 -11.42 -3.72 -4.16
C ALA A 45 -12.37 -2.61 -4.63
N THR A 46 -13.54 -2.50 -4.01
CA THR A 46 -14.51 -1.43 -4.33
C THR A 46 -13.96 -0.06 -3.94
N ASP A 47 -13.39 0.07 -2.74
CA ASP A 47 -12.77 1.32 -2.29
C ASP A 47 -11.56 1.70 -3.16
N ALA A 48 -10.72 0.73 -3.51
CA ALA A 48 -9.58 0.93 -4.40
C ALA A 48 -10.02 1.44 -5.78
N TYR A 49 -11.08 0.85 -6.34
CA TYR A 49 -11.67 1.30 -7.60
C TYR A 49 -12.12 2.77 -7.51
N TYR A 50 -12.87 3.13 -6.45
CA TYR A 50 -13.31 4.51 -6.25
C TYR A 50 -12.15 5.49 -6.11
N LEU A 51 -11.13 5.15 -5.33
CA LEU A 51 -9.93 5.98 -5.17
C LEU A 51 -9.23 6.22 -6.50
N GLU A 52 -9.10 5.19 -7.33
CA GLU A 52 -8.45 5.28 -8.64
C GLU A 52 -9.27 6.08 -9.66
N GLN A 53 -10.61 6.02 -9.60
CA GLN A 53 -11.48 6.90 -10.39
C GLN A 53 -11.29 8.38 -10.04
N ILE A 54 -10.99 8.70 -8.77
CA ILE A 54 -10.82 10.08 -8.29
C ILE A 54 -9.40 10.60 -8.55
N ILE A 55 -8.38 9.79 -8.23
CA ILE A 55 -6.98 10.22 -8.20
C ILE A 55 -6.31 10.02 -9.57
N GLY A 56 -6.75 9.02 -10.33
CA GLY A 56 -6.20 8.59 -11.61
C GLY A 56 -5.16 7.47 -11.48
N GLN A 57 -4.97 6.77 -12.60
CA GLN A 57 -4.24 5.50 -12.67
C GLN A 57 -2.80 5.54 -12.15
N GLY A 58 -2.48 4.60 -11.25
CA GLY A 58 -1.10 4.32 -10.82
C GLY A 58 -0.51 5.39 -9.91
N ARG A 59 -1.37 6.15 -9.24
CA ARG A 59 -0.97 7.22 -8.31
C ARG A 59 -1.14 6.83 -6.85
N VAL A 60 -1.87 5.75 -6.58
CA VAL A 60 -2.06 5.21 -5.23
C VAL A 60 -0.89 4.28 -4.89
N ALA A 61 -0.46 4.36 -3.64
CA ALA A 61 0.52 3.47 -3.04
C ALA A 61 -0.02 2.93 -1.72
N GLU A 62 0.23 1.65 -1.44
CA GLU A 62 -0.29 0.96 -0.28
C GLU A 62 0.73 1.01 0.87
N PHE A 63 0.32 1.58 2.01
CA PHE A 63 1.11 1.76 3.23
C PHE A 63 0.35 1.33 4.51
N GLY A 64 -0.66 0.48 4.36
CA GLY A 64 -1.63 0.05 5.36
C GLY A 64 -1.19 -1.13 6.23
N LYS A 65 -0.01 -1.74 6.01
CA LYS A 65 0.48 -2.91 6.77
C LYS A 65 0.42 -2.76 8.29
N ARG A 66 0.63 -1.54 8.81
CA ARG A 66 0.56 -1.26 10.26
C ARG A 66 -0.85 -1.34 10.84
N ALA A 67 -1.88 -1.26 10.01
CA ALA A 67 -3.28 -1.25 10.42
C ALA A 67 -3.98 -2.61 10.25
N THR A 68 -3.30 -3.58 9.64
CA THR A 68 -3.85 -4.92 9.40
C THR A 68 -3.58 -5.86 10.58
N PRO A 69 -4.49 -6.80 10.89
CA PRO A 69 -4.33 -7.71 12.03
C PRO A 69 -3.12 -8.65 11.92
N ASN A 70 -2.76 -9.08 10.70
CA ASN A 70 -1.62 -9.95 10.43
C ASN A 70 -1.21 -9.82 8.95
N GLU A 71 -0.15 -10.54 8.57
CA GLU A 71 0.41 -10.53 7.21
C GLU A 71 -0.57 -11.05 6.15
N ASP A 72 -1.30 -12.14 6.44
CA ASP A 72 -2.21 -12.76 5.47
C ASP A 72 -3.36 -11.80 5.10
N PHE A 73 -3.94 -11.13 6.09
CA PHE A 73 -4.96 -10.09 5.85
C PHE A 73 -4.42 -8.90 5.05
N HIS A 74 -3.13 -8.59 5.21
CA HIS A 74 -2.49 -7.54 4.42
C HIS A 74 -2.30 -7.96 2.97
N LEU A 75 -1.86 -9.20 2.72
CA LEU A 75 -1.74 -9.75 1.37
C LEU A 75 -3.10 -9.81 0.66
N ASP A 76 -4.16 -10.26 1.35
CA ASP A 76 -5.53 -10.23 0.82
C ASP A 76 -5.96 -8.80 0.43
N ALA A 77 -5.63 -7.80 1.24
CA ALA A 77 -5.92 -6.40 0.95
C ALA A 77 -5.13 -5.88 -0.25
N VAL A 78 -3.84 -6.23 -0.37
CA VAL A 78 -3.00 -5.84 -1.52
C VAL A 78 -3.56 -6.46 -2.80
N GLU A 79 -3.91 -7.75 -2.79
CA GLU A 79 -4.52 -8.42 -3.94
C GLU A 79 -5.82 -7.73 -4.37
N ALA A 80 -6.68 -7.41 -3.41
CA ALA A 80 -7.91 -6.68 -3.67
C ALA A 80 -7.66 -5.28 -4.26
N ASN A 81 -6.64 -4.57 -3.78
CA ASN A 81 -6.23 -3.27 -4.36
C ASN A 81 -5.68 -3.41 -5.79
N ILE A 82 -4.99 -4.52 -6.11
CA ILE A 82 -4.53 -4.81 -7.48
C ILE A 82 -5.73 -5.05 -8.39
N VAL A 83 -6.68 -5.88 -7.98
CA VAL A 83 -7.87 -6.22 -8.80
C VAL A 83 -8.79 -5.01 -8.98
N GLY A 84 -9.07 -4.27 -7.90
CA GLY A 84 -10.02 -3.15 -7.92
C GLY A 84 -9.44 -1.85 -8.48
N GLY A 85 -8.18 -1.54 -8.12
CA GLY A 85 -7.54 -0.27 -8.43
C GLY A 85 -6.31 -0.33 -9.34
N GLY A 86 -5.79 -1.52 -9.65
CA GLY A 86 -4.55 -1.63 -10.43
C GLY A 86 -3.31 -1.15 -9.66
N LEU A 87 -3.30 -1.34 -8.34
CA LEU A 87 -2.20 -0.96 -7.46
C LEU A 87 -0.84 -1.42 -7.99
N LYS A 88 0.16 -0.53 -7.95
CA LYS A 88 1.53 -0.81 -8.44
C LYS A 88 2.62 -0.65 -7.40
N LEU A 89 2.34 -0.06 -6.24
CA LEU A 89 3.35 0.23 -5.22
C LEU A 89 2.81 -0.19 -3.85
N THR A 90 3.59 -0.98 -3.11
CA THR A 90 3.31 -1.39 -1.73
C THR A 90 4.54 -1.20 -0.86
N SER A 91 4.32 -0.91 0.43
CA SER A 91 5.38 -0.88 1.42
C SER A 91 5.73 -2.25 1.98
N ASN A 92 5.09 -3.32 1.52
CA ASN A 92 5.30 -4.67 2.01
C ASN A 92 6.15 -5.48 1.01
N ASP A 93 7.39 -5.79 1.40
CA ASP A 93 8.31 -6.61 0.60
C ASP A 93 7.74 -8.01 0.31
N THR A 94 7.02 -8.61 1.26
CA THR A 94 6.34 -9.90 1.05
C THR A 94 5.31 -9.78 -0.06
N ALA A 95 4.52 -8.71 -0.05
CA ALA A 95 3.48 -8.49 -1.04
C ALA A 95 4.07 -8.25 -2.44
N ALA A 96 5.16 -7.47 -2.53
CA ALA A 96 5.89 -7.26 -3.78
C ALA A 96 6.50 -8.55 -4.34
N LEU A 97 6.90 -9.48 -3.46
CA LEU A 97 7.40 -10.80 -3.87
C LEU A 97 6.26 -11.71 -4.35
N VAL A 98 5.12 -11.73 -3.66
CA VAL A 98 3.96 -12.59 -3.97
C VAL A 98 3.19 -12.10 -5.19
N TYR A 99 3.11 -10.78 -5.40
CA TYR A 99 2.36 -10.15 -6.48
C TYR A 99 3.29 -9.34 -7.40
N PRO A 100 3.82 -9.96 -8.49
CA PRO A 100 4.81 -9.34 -9.38
C PRO A 100 4.33 -8.08 -10.12
N GLN A 101 3.03 -7.80 -10.09
CA GLN A 101 2.44 -6.56 -10.63
C GLN A 101 2.78 -5.33 -9.76
N THR A 102 3.21 -5.56 -8.51
CA THR A 102 3.56 -4.51 -7.56
C THR A 102 5.06 -4.40 -7.37
N LEU A 103 5.51 -3.18 -7.08
CA LEU A 103 6.88 -2.88 -6.67
C LEU A 103 6.88 -2.61 -5.17
N SER A 104 7.95 -3.04 -4.50
CA SER A 104 8.24 -2.56 -3.15
C SER A 104 8.74 -1.12 -3.20
N GLY A 105 8.24 -0.28 -2.30
CA GLY A 105 8.77 1.06 -2.13
C GLY A 105 8.41 1.68 -0.79
N GLY A 106 9.16 2.71 -0.44
CA GLY A 106 8.97 3.42 0.81
C GLY A 106 9.73 4.73 0.86
N THR A 107 9.60 5.40 2.00
CA THR A 107 10.27 6.66 2.30
C THR A 107 10.96 6.53 3.65
N THR A 108 11.77 7.51 4.02
CA THR A 108 12.27 7.60 5.39
C THR A 108 11.12 7.73 6.39
N ALA A 109 11.17 7.00 7.50
CA ALA A 109 10.22 7.10 8.60
C ALA A 109 10.68 8.13 9.64
N HIS A 110 9.76 8.65 10.44
CA HIS A 110 10.05 9.57 11.55
C HIS A 110 11.19 9.08 12.45
N ARG A 111 11.17 7.79 12.83
CA ARG A 111 12.19 7.17 13.69
C ARG A 111 13.61 7.29 13.14
N TYR A 112 13.78 7.28 11.81
CA TYR A 112 15.11 7.39 11.20
C TYR A 112 15.78 8.71 11.59
N PHE A 113 15.04 9.81 11.55
CA PHE A 113 15.56 11.14 11.92
C PHE A 113 15.90 11.25 13.40
N SER A 114 15.15 10.55 14.28
CA SER A 114 15.44 10.50 15.71
C SER A 114 16.76 9.82 16.07
N CYS A 115 17.42 9.14 15.12
CA CYS A 115 18.72 8.52 15.32
C CYS A 115 19.90 9.49 15.09
N TYR A 116 19.65 10.72 14.64
CA TYR A 116 20.68 11.69 14.31
C TYR A 116 20.60 12.93 15.22
N PRO A 117 21.75 13.56 15.54
CA PRO A 117 21.79 14.82 16.27
C PRO A 117 21.04 15.97 15.58
N THR A 118 21.05 15.97 14.24
CA THR A 118 20.41 17.01 13.43
C THR A 118 19.67 16.40 12.24
N GLU A 119 18.60 17.07 11.82
CA GLU A 119 17.82 16.72 10.64
C GLU A 119 18.66 16.80 9.35
N ASP A 120 19.55 17.78 9.25
CA ASP A 120 20.41 17.98 8.08
C ASP A 120 21.39 16.81 7.89
N GLU A 121 21.95 16.29 8.99
CA GLU A 121 22.80 15.11 8.98
C GLU A 121 22.03 13.87 8.51
N ALA A 122 20.80 13.68 9.03
CA ALA A 122 19.92 12.60 8.60
C ALA A 122 19.59 12.69 7.10
N PHE A 123 19.26 13.88 6.59
CA PHE A 123 18.96 14.07 5.16
C PHE A 123 20.15 13.72 4.27
N VAL A 124 21.34 14.23 4.58
CA VAL A 124 22.55 13.95 3.82
C VAL A 124 22.86 12.46 3.84
N ASN A 125 22.82 11.82 5.01
CA ASN A 125 23.09 10.40 5.15
C ASN A 125 22.10 9.53 4.37
N ALA A 126 20.81 9.89 4.41
CA ALA A 126 19.75 9.19 3.69
C ALA A 126 19.95 9.26 2.18
N ILE A 127 20.28 10.44 1.64
CA ILE A 127 20.55 10.63 0.21
C ILE A 127 21.81 9.86 -0.20
N GLU A 128 22.85 9.85 0.62
CA GLU A 128 24.09 9.15 0.29
C GLU A 128 23.91 7.64 0.28
N SER A 129 23.06 7.10 1.16
CA SER A 129 22.82 5.67 1.35
C SER A 129 21.95 5.01 0.26
N SER A 130 21.29 5.77 -0.61
CA SER A 130 20.42 5.22 -1.67
C SER A 130 20.48 6.04 -2.96
N ASP A 131 20.29 5.40 -4.11
CA ASP A 131 20.19 6.09 -5.40
C ASP A 131 18.83 6.74 -5.61
N LYS A 132 17.78 6.20 -4.99
CA LYS A 132 16.43 6.74 -5.01
C LYS A 132 15.87 6.77 -3.60
N ILE A 133 15.50 7.95 -3.14
CA ILE A 133 14.95 8.13 -1.80
C ILE A 133 13.88 9.22 -1.78
N ALA A 134 12.86 9.01 -0.97
CA ALA A 134 11.91 10.06 -0.61
C ALA A 134 12.09 10.37 0.88
N LEU A 135 12.27 11.64 1.18
CA LEU A 135 12.58 12.15 2.51
C LEU A 135 11.33 12.75 3.15
N LEU A 136 11.12 12.47 4.43
CA LEU A 136 10.08 13.11 5.23
C LEU A 136 10.48 14.56 5.53
N VAL A 137 9.62 15.54 5.28
CA VAL A 137 9.99 16.97 5.38
C VAL A 137 9.22 17.76 6.44
N ASP A 138 8.33 17.11 7.17
CA ASP A 138 7.39 17.69 8.14
C ASP A 138 7.70 17.26 9.58
N LEU A 139 8.96 16.93 9.89
CA LEU A 139 9.35 16.53 11.24
C LEU A 139 9.16 17.65 12.28
N ILE A 140 9.44 18.90 11.88
CA ILE A 140 9.37 20.09 12.75
C ILE A 140 8.59 21.21 12.07
N ASP A 141 9.04 21.63 10.88
CA ASP A 141 8.49 22.75 10.13
C ASP A 141 8.53 22.39 8.65
N SER A 142 7.35 22.10 8.08
CA SER A 142 7.22 21.58 6.71
C SER A 142 7.79 22.55 5.67
N TYR A 143 7.66 23.87 5.86
CA TYR A 143 8.19 24.85 4.92
C TYR A 143 9.72 24.86 4.95
N LYS A 144 10.33 24.89 6.13
CA LYS A 144 11.79 24.83 6.26
C LYS A 144 12.35 23.50 5.79
N GLY A 145 11.67 22.38 6.07
CA GLY A 145 12.05 21.06 5.58
C GLY A 145 12.04 21.00 4.06
N ILE A 146 11.00 21.53 3.42
CA ILE A 146 10.93 21.66 1.95
C ILE A 146 12.11 22.49 1.42
N ASP A 147 12.38 23.66 2.00
CA ASP A 147 13.49 24.53 1.57
C ASP A 147 14.85 23.81 1.63
N LYS A 148 15.09 23.07 2.72
CA LYS A 148 16.29 22.24 2.89
C LYS A 148 16.40 21.16 1.81
N ILE A 149 15.33 20.41 1.54
CA ILE A 149 15.36 19.37 0.50
C ILE A 149 15.53 19.98 -0.90
N VAL A 150 14.95 21.15 -1.19
CA VAL A 150 15.17 21.85 -2.46
C VAL A 150 16.65 22.22 -2.63
N ALA A 151 17.31 22.71 -1.58
CA ALA A 151 18.74 23.01 -1.61
C ALA A 151 19.60 21.74 -1.81
N LEU A 152 19.31 20.66 -1.08
CA LEU A 152 20.01 19.39 -1.22
C LEU A 152 19.81 18.78 -2.61
N LYS A 153 18.58 18.81 -3.15
CA LYS A 153 18.29 18.30 -4.50
C LYS A 153 19.08 19.02 -5.58
N LYS A 154 19.35 20.33 -5.42
CA LYS A 154 20.25 21.07 -6.32
C LYS A 154 21.69 20.57 -6.21
N LYS A 155 22.19 20.35 -4.99
CA LYS A 155 23.54 19.82 -4.72
C LYS A 155 23.76 18.44 -5.35
N TYR A 156 22.79 17.53 -5.19
CA TYR A 156 22.90 16.15 -5.70
C TYR A 156 22.43 15.97 -7.15
N ARG A 157 22.05 17.04 -7.85
CA ARG A 157 21.54 16.95 -9.23
C ARG A 157 22.57 16.33 -10.19
N ALA A 158 23.85 16.59 -9.98
CA ALA A 158 24.93 16.08 -10.83
C ALA A 158 25.31 14.62 -10.51
N THR A 159 24.85 14.05 -9.40
CA THR A 159 25.25 12.70 -8.96
C THR A 159 24.32 11.60 -9.49
N GLY A 160 23.28 11.94 -10.24
CA GLY A 160 22.29 10.99 -10.75
C GLY A 160 21.30 10.46 -9.71
N LYS A 161 21.38 10.93 -8.45
CA LYS A 161 20.48 10.49 -7.36
C LYS A 161 19.08 11.10 -7.51
N VAL A 162 18.05 10.30 -7.22
CA VAL A 162 16.64 10.71 -7.26
C VAL A 162 16.16 11.02 -5.85
N VAL A 163 16.01 12.31 -5.56
CA VAL A 163 15.53 12.81 -4.26
C VAL A 163 14.08 13.30 -4.37
N GLY A 164 13.19 12.62 -3.63
CA GLY A 164 11.78 12.95 -3.44
C GLY A 164 11.49 13.48 -2.03
N MET A 165 10.26 13.94 -1.83
CA MET A 165 9.75 14.48 -0.57
C MET A 165 8.46 13.75 -0.19
N ARG A 166 8.19 13.59 1.10
CA ARG A 166 6.93 13.13 1.66
C ARG A 166 6.48 14.08 2.76
N LEU A 167 5.20 14.42 2.72
CA LEU A 167 4.46 15.07 3.82
C LEU A 167 3.51 14.03 4.42
N ASP A 168 3.45 13.97 5.75
CA ASP A 168 2.58 13.08 6.53
C ASP A 168 1.63 13.88 7.45
N SER A 169 1.84 15.19 7.60
CA SER A 169 1.08 16.15 8.41
C SER A 169 1.09 17.59 7.87
#